data_AF-A0A524AE50-F1
#
_entry.id   AF-A0A524AE50-F1
#
_cell.length_a   1.000
_cell.length_b   1.000
_cell.length_c   1.000
_cell.angle_alpha   90.00
_cell.angle_beta   90.00
_cell.angle_gamma   90.00
#
_symmetry.space_group_name_H-M   'P 1'
#
loop_
_entity.id
_entity.type
_entity.pdbx_description
1 polymer ?
#
loop_
_entity_poly.entity_id
_entity_poly.type
_entity_poly.pdbx_seq_one_letter_code
_entity_poly.pdbx_strand_id
1 'polypeptide(L)' 'MHPSHDIRGTRGTELAERKIALCITGSVAATKCPELARELMRHGADVRVAMTPHATRLITPQLMHWATGNEVIA' A
#
# COMPACT_ATOMS: atom_id res chain seq x y z
N MET A 1 -3.28 -8.70 -14.38
CA MET A 1 -3.62 -7.32 -13.97
C MET A 1 -4.38 -7.41 -12.66
N HIS A 2 -3.90 -6.81 -11.57
CA HIS A 2 -4.55 -6.89 -10.26
C HIS A 2 -5.67 -5.83 -10.14
N PRO A 3 -6.86 -6.15 -9.60
CA PRO A 3 -8.01 -5.22 -9.54
C PRO A 3 -7.76 -3.93 -8.74
N SER A 4 -6.74 -3.90 -7.88
CA SER A 4 -6.37 -2.69 -7.14
C SER A 4 -5.90 -1.56 -8.06
N HIS A 5 -5.39 -1.86 -9.26
CA HIS A 5 -4.91 -0.83 -10.17
C HIS A 5 -6.07 -0.01 -10.76
N ASP A 6 -7.29 -0.54 -10.78
CA ASP A 6 -8.48 0.12 -11.31
C ASP A 6 -8.89 1.35 -10.48
N ILE A 7 -8.46 1.43 -9.22
CA ILE A 7 -8.78 2.58 -8.35
C ILE A 7 -7.82 3.75 -8.53
N ARG A 8 -6.74 3.59 -9.30
CA ARG A 8 -5.70 4.61 -9.40
C ARG A 8 -6.24 5.88 -10.06
N GLY A 9 -6.00 7.02 -9.42
CA GLY A 9 -6.45 8.32 -9.92
C GLY A 9 -7.96 8.60 -9.78
N THR A 10 -8.73 7.71 -9.12
CA THR A 10 -10.19 7.87 -8.97
C THR A 10 -10.62 9.06 -8.09
N ARG A 11 -9.74 9.61 -7.26
CA ARG A 11 -10.03 10.76 -6.38
C ARG A 11 -9.20 12.00 -6.68
N GLY A 12 -8.12 11.87 -7.47
CA GLY A 12 -7.23 12.97 -7.81
C GLY A 12 -5.99 12.46 -8.53
N THR A 13 -5.17 13.37 -9.06
CA THR A 13 -3.96 13.03 -9.83
C THR A 13 -2.71 13.73 -9.29
N GLU A 14 -2.77 14.26 -8.07
CA GLU A 14 -1.68 15.01 -7.44
C GLU A 14 -0.41 14.15 -7.26
N LEU A 15 -0.59 12.83 -7.16
CA LEU A 15 0.48 11.84 -7.05
C LEU A 15 0.67 11.02 -8.33
N ALA A 16 0.10 11.46 -9.47
CA ALA A 16 0.32 10.80 -10.74
C ALA A 16 1.82 10.66 -11.04
N GLU A 17 2.19 9.51 -11.61
CA GLU A 17 3.57 9.12 -11.94
C GLU A 17 4.53 9.02 -10.74
N ARG A 18 4.05 9.24 -9.50
CA ARG A 18 4.86 9.10 -8.29
C ARG A 18 4.92 7.64 -7.86
N LYS A 19 6.14 7.18 -7.56
CA LYS A 19 6.40 5.88 -6.94
C LYS A 19 6.66 6.10 -5.45
N ILE A 20 5.83 5.50 -4.60
CA ILE A 20 5.94 5.66 -3.14
C ILE A 20 6.35 4.33 -2.52
N ALA A 21 7.40 4.35 -1.71
CA ALA A 21 7.76 3.24 -0.84
C ALA A 21 7.07 3.42 0.52
N LEU A 22 6.17 2.50 0.86
CA LEU A 22 5.48 2.45 2.15
C LEU A 22 6.18 1.40 3.04
N CYS A 23 7.02 1.88 3.96
CA CYS A 23 7.74 1.03 4.91
C CYS A 23 6.96 0.90 6.21
N ILE A 24 6.57 -0.31 6.58
CA ILE A 24 5.72 -0.62 7.73
C ILE A 24 6.54 -1.32 8.81
N THR A 25 6.51 -0.79 10.02
CA THR A 25 7.17 -1.36 11.20
C THR A 25 6.12 -1.83 12.23
N GLY A 26 6.57 -2.49 13.29
CA GLY A 26 5.68 -3.11 14.26
C GLY A 26 5.10 -2.11 15.27
N SER A 27 4.09 -1.37 14.82
CA SER A 27 3.26 -0.47 15.62
C SER A 27 1.79 -0.78 15.37
N VAL A 28 0.91 -0.54 16.35
CA VAL A 28 -0.55 -0.68 16.18
C VAL A 28 -1.07 0.15 15.00
N ALA A 29 -0.40 1.27 14.68
CA ALA A 29 -0.73 2.09 13.52
C ALA A 29 -0.61 1.36 12.17
N ALA A 30 0.11 0.23 12.10
CA ALA A 30 0.24 -0.60 10.91
C ALA A 30 -1.13 -1.08 10.38
N THR A 31 -2.13 -1.23 11.26
CA THR A 31 -3.51 -1.57 10.89
C THR A 31 -4.16 -0.57 9.92
N LYS A 32 -3.69 0.68 9.89
CA LYS A 32 -4.18 1.74 9.00
C LYS A 32 -3.47 1.79 7.64
N CYS A 33 -2.34 1.08 7.50
CA CYS A 33 -1.54 1.09 6.28
C CYS A 33 -2.29 0.60 5.02
N PRO A 34 -3.21 -0.38 5.07
CA PRO A 34 -3.98 -0.78 3.90
C PRO A 34 -4.83 0.36 3.34
N GLU A 35 -5.54 1.10 4.21
CA GLU A 35 -6.35 2.24 3.82
C GLU A 35 -5.48 3.39 3.29
N LEU A 36 -4.39 3.69 3.98
CA LEU A 36 -3.42 4.70 3.54
C LEU A 36 -2.86 4.38 2.14
N ALA A 37 -2.46 3.13 1.89
CA ALA A 37 -1.93 2.71 0.60
C ALA A 37 -2.96 2.89 -0.51
N ARG A 38 -4.22 2.51 -0.26
CA ARG A 38 -5.31 2.69 -1.22
C ARG A 38 -5.60 4.17 -1.46
N GLU A 39 -5.54 5.02 -0.45
CA GLU A 39 -5.76 6.45 -0.63
C GLU A 39 -4.68 7.08 -1.51
N LEU A 40 -3.41 6.78 -1.24
CA LEU A 40 -2.30 7.21 -2.10
C LEU A 40 -2.49 6.76 -3.55
N MET A 41 -2.94 5.51 -3.77
CA MET A 41 -3.26 5.01 -5.10
C MET A 41 -4.42 5.78 -5.74
N ARG A 42 -5.50 6.07 -5.01
CA ARG A 42 -6.64 6.85 -5.51
C ARG A 42 -6.25 8.27 -5.95
N HIS A 43 -5.15 8.80 -5.42
CA HIS A 43 -4.53 10.06 -5.85
C HIS A 43 -3.47 9.91 -6.97
N GLY A 44 -3.31 8.70 -7.52
CA GLY A 44 -2.48 8.43 -8.70
C GLY A 44 -1.14 7.76 -8.43
N ALA A 45 -0.78 7.48 -7.17
CA ALA A 45 0.51 6.91 -6.82
C ALA A 45 0.64 5.41 -7.16
N ASP A 46 1.86 4.99 -7.49
CA ASP A 46 2.28 3.59 -7.51
C ASP A 46 2.96 3.21 -6.19
N VAL A 47 2.23 2.54 -5.31
CA VAL A 47 2.64 2.25 -3.93
C VAL A 47 3.28 0.86 -3.83
N ARG A 48 4.53 0.77 -3.39
CA ARG A 48 5.26 -0.47 -3.09
C ARG A 48 5.47 -0.61 -1.59
N VAL A 49 5.34 -1.81 -1.06
CA VAL A 49 5.32 -2.04 0.40
C VAL A 49 6.54 -2.84 0.83
N ALA A 50 7.17 -2.37 1.91
CA ALA A 50 8.18 -3.11 2.65
C ALA A 50 7.74 -3.23 4.11
N MET A 51 7.93 -4.38 4.74
CA MET A 51 7.47 -4.68 6.09
C MET A 51 8.62 -5.25 6.92
N THR A 52 8.62 -4.98 8.23
CA THR A 52 9.50 -5.71 9.16
C THR A 52 8.84 -7.01 9.63
N PRO A 53 9.61 -8.01 10.11
CA PRO A 53 9.03 -9.23 10.69
C PRO A 53 8.10 -8.98 11.89
N HIS A 54 8.22 -7.83 12.58
CA HIS A 54 7.29 -7.47 13.65
C HIS A 54 5.97 -6.91 13.10
N ALA A 55 6.02 -6.14 12.00
CA ALA A 55 4.83 -5.63 11.32
C ALA A 55 3.96 -6.77 10.77
N THR A 56 4.58 -7.84 10.25
CA THR A 56 3.86 -9.00 9.68
C THR A 56 3.02 -9.77 10.70
N ARG A 57 3.33 -9.61 12.00
CA ARG A 57 2.55 -10.17 13.11
C ARG A 57 1.28 -9.38 13.42
N LEU A 58 1.19 -8.13 12.96
CA LEU A 58 0.04 -7.24 13.17
C LEU A 58 -0.88 -7.22 11.94
N ILE A 59 -0.31 -7.11 10.75
CA ILE A 59 -1.01 -7.19 9.46
C ILE A 59 -0.20 -8.05 8.49
N THR A 60 -0.86 -8.82 7.64
CA THR A 60 -0.16 -9.79 6.78
C THR A 60 0.39 -9.15 5.51
N PRO A 61 1.51 -9.65 4.95
CA PRO A 61 1.97 -9.23 3.61
C PRO A 61 0.90 -9.43 2.53
N GLN A 62 0.09 -10.49 2.65
CA GLN A 62 -1.01 -10.77 1.70
C GLN A 62 -2.10 -9.69 1.72
N LEU A 63 -2.39 -9.10 2.88
CA LEU A 63 -3.30 -7.95 2.97
C LEU A 63 -2.75 -6.74 2.21
N MET A 64 -1.44 -6.48 2.33
CA MET A 64 -0.80 -5.36 1.62
C MET A 64 -0.66 -5.62 0.12
N HIS A 65 -0.47 -6.87 -0.30
CA HIS A 65 -0.55 -7.28 -1.70
C HIS A 65 -1.95 -7.06 -2.25
N TRP A 66 -3.02 -7.45 -1.54
CA TRP A 66 -4.39 -7.15 -1.94
C TRP A 66 -4.66 -5.63 -2.02
N ALA A 67 -4.12 -4.86 -1.06
CA ALA A 67 -4.34 -3.43 -1.01
C ALA A 67 -3.70 -2.71 -2.21
N THR A 68 -2.49 -3.12 -2.61
CA THR A 68 -1.66 -2.41 -3.60
C THR A 68 -1.61 -3.05 -4.98
N GLY A 69 -1.77 -4.37 -5.07
CA GLY A 69 -1.54 -5.18 -6.27
C GLY A 69 -0.07 -5.40 -6.60
N ASN A 70 0.83 -4.92 -5.75
CA ASN A 70 2.28 -5.06 -5.90
C ASN A 70 2.80 -6.12 -4.92
N GLU A 71 3.89 -6.80 -5.31
CA GLU A 71 4.61 -7.71 -4.43
C GLU A 71 5.12 -6.96 -3.18
N VAL A 72 5.08 -7.65 -2.03
CA VAL A 72 5.44 -7.08 -0.73
C VAL A 72 6.76 -7.68 -0.26
N ILE A 73 7.70 -6.82 0.09
CA ILE A 73 8.98 -7.22 0.69
C ILE A 73 8.75 -7.31 2.20
N ALA A 74 8.91 -8.48 2.83
CA ALA A 74 8.54 -8.69 4.23
C ALA A 74 9.51 -9.63 4.96
#